data_AF-A0A942SC40-F1
#
_entry.id   AF-A0A942SC40-F1
#
_cell.length_a   1.000
_cell.length_b   1.000
_cell.length_c   1.000
_cell.angle_alpha   90.00
_cell.angle_beta   90.00
_cell.angle_gamma   90.00
#
_symmetry.space_group_name_H-M   'P 1'
#
loop_
_entity.id
_entity.type
_entity.pdbx_description
1 polymer ?
#
loop_
_entity_poly.entity_id
_entity_poly.type
_entity_poly.pdbx_seq_one_letter_code
_entity_poly.pdbx_strand_id
1 'polypeptide(L)'
;MTVNTQVEIALDDFFAGVITREKLMQTMVLNNITDAEALIVEHRQAVDLIRRYNLLQQVSNVHIHFAKTAYSKQQQPAPKVIKMSTRAFAMRIAAGFLIILTGYTLFQYSNSSSSKLYETLYNTYAATETRTNLGEPKSEIVDAYKKADYKVVLLLFDQFVNPGNRELFFAGNAHLEAGDVNKAIELFQLILQRNKLSGELLYQDEAEYYLAMAYLKNKAVQKALPLLEAIEAEPAHTYHNKTDKFTLFKMKWLGHK
;
A
#
# COMPACT_ATOMS: atom_id res chain seq x y z
N MET A 1 87.49 1.41 27.78
CA MET A 1 87.14 2.70 28.38
C MET A 1 85.74 2.57 28.93
N THR A 2 85.57 2.54 30.25
CA THR A 2 84.24 2.59 30.87
C THR A 2 83.78 4.03 30.81
N VAL A 3 82.85 4.33 29.91
CA VAL A 3 82.29 5.67 29.80
C VAL A 3 81.50 5.96 31.07
N ASN A 4 81.73 7.13 31.67
CA ASN A 4 81.05 7.53 32.88
C ASN A 4 79.62 7.95 32.51
N THR A 5 78.64 7.14 32.91
CA THR A 5 77.21 7.34 32.61
C THR A 5 76.70 8.73 33.02
N GLN A 6 77.30 9.36 34.04
CA GLN A 6 76.92 10.72 34.44
C GLN A 6 77.35 11.78 33.42
N VAL A 7 78.46 11.55 32.71
CA VAL A 7 78.96 12.47 31.67
C VAL A 7 78.12 12.35 30.40
N GLU A 8 77.70 11.14 30.02
CA GLU A 8 76.79 10.91 28.88
C GLU A 8 75.43 11.57 29.12
N ILE A 9 74.84 11.38 30.30
CA ILE A 9 73.56 12.01 30.67
C ILE A 9 73.68 13.54 30.63
N ALA A 10 74.77 14.10 31.18
CA ALA A 10 75.00 15.54 31.15
C ALA A 10 75.18 16.07 29.71
N LEU A 11 75.84 15.32 28.83
CA LEU A 11 75.98 15.67 27.41
C LEU A 11 74.61 15.68 26.72
N ASP A 12 73.80 14.63 26.92
CA ASP A 12 72.45 14.54 26.35
C ASP A 12 71.55 15.67 26.86
N ASP A 13 71.57 15.96 28.16
CA ASP A 13 70.83 17.06 28.78
C ASP A 13 71.29 18.42 28.23
N PHE A 14 72.59 18.60 27.98
CA PHE A 14 73.11 19.82 27.38
C PHE A 14 72.60 20.00 25.94
N PHE A 15 72.63 18.95 25.12
CA PHE A 15 72.12 19.01 23.75
C PHE A 15 70.59 19.12 23.67
N ALA A 16 69.88 18.65 24.71
CA ALA A 16 68.45 18.87 24.90
C ALA A 16 68.13 20.29 25.43
N GLY A 17 69.14 21.08 25.82
CA GLY A 17 68.97 22.42 26.38
C GLY A 17 68.51 22.44 27.85
N VAL A 18 68.60 21.30 28.54
CA VAL A 18 68.19 21.11 29.93
C VAL A 18 69.21 21.70 30.90
N ILE A 19 70.51 21.58 30.59
CA ILE A 19 71.58 22.16 31.40
C ILE A 19 72.42 23.18 30.61
N THR A 20 73.00 24.15 31.32
CA THR A 20 73.88 25.14 30.72
C THR A 20 75.27 24.55 30.45
N ARG A 21 76.01 25.17 29.52
CA ARG A 21 77.41 24.80 29.24
C ARG A 21 78.27 24.84 30.49
N GLU A 22 78.07 25.82 31.36
CA GLU A 22 78.80 25.94 32.63
C GLU A 22 78.58 24.72 33.53
N LYS A 23 77.33 24.25 33.64
CA LYS A 23 76.99 23.07 34.43
C LYS A 23 77.55 21.78 33.83
N LEU A 24 77.58 21.68 32.49
CA LEU A 24 78.23 20.58 31.78
C LEU A 24 79.74 20.56 32.08
N MET A 25 80.42 21.70 31.95
CA MET A 25 81.86 21.81 32.23
C MET A 25 82.18 21.48 33.68
N GLN A 26 81.35 21.92 34.64
CA GLN A 26 81.49 21.54 36.04
C GLN A 26 81.42 20.02 36.23
N THR A 27 80.47 19.36 35.54
CA THR A 27 80.30 17.91 35.59
C THR A 27 81.48 17.17 34.95
N MET A 28 82.05 17.70 33.87
CA MET A 28 83.24 17.14 33.22
C MET A 28 84.49 17.24 34.10
N VAL A 29 84.69 18.37 34.79
CA VAL A 29 85.78 18.57 35.75
C VAL A 29 85.64 17.62 36.94
N LEU A 30 84.44 17.48 37.50
CA LEU A 30 84.16 16.54 38.61
C LEU A 30 84.49 15.08 38.26
N ASN A 31 84.42 14.75 36.98
CA ASN A 31 84.69 13.41 36.46
C ASN A 31 86.08 13.26 35.82
N ASN A 32 87.00 14.21 36.09
CA ASN A 32 88.39 14.20 35.61
C ASN A 32 88.54 14.12 34.08
N ILE A 33 87.62 14.71 33.32
CA ILE A 33 87.71 14.79 31.86
C ILE A 33 88.57 15.99 31.47
N THR A 34 89.80 15.73 31.01
CA THR A 34 90.79 16.77 30.66
C THR A 34 90.52 17.46 29.33
N ASP A 35 89.79 16.82 28.41
CA ASP A 35 89.46 17.35 27.08
C ASP A 35 87.95 17.35 26.85
N ALA A 36 87.28 18.20 27.61
CA ALA A 36 85.83 18.38 27.57
C ALA A 36 85.30 18.82 26.19
N GLU A 37 86.04 19.69 25.49
CA GLU A 37 85.61 20.23 24.19
C GLU A 37 85.68 19.16 23.09
N ALA A 38 86.74 18.34 23.06
CA ALA A 38 86.81 17.23 22.11
C ALA A 38 85.65 16.24 22.31
N LEU A 39 85.30 15.93 23.56
CA LEU A 39 84.18 15.04 23.88
C LEU A 39 82.83 15.63 23.46
N ILE A 40 82.61 16.94 23.65
CA ILE A 40 81.40 17.64 23.18
C ILE A 40 81.28 17.56 21.65
N VAL A 41 82.38 17.77 20.93
CA VAL A 41 82.41 17.71 19.47
C VAL A 41 82.11 16.29 18.98
N GLU A 42 82.74 15.28 19.58
CA GLU A 42 82.51 13.87 19.25
C GLU A 42 81.05 13.46 19.50
N HIS A 43 80.50 13.81 20.67
CA HIS A 43 79.11 13.51 21.00
C HIS A 43 78.13 14.20 20.05
N ARG A 44 78.38 15.46 19.68
CA ARG A 44 77.58 16.16 18.67
C ARG A 44 77.60 15.43 17.34
N GLN A 45 78.77 14.97 16.88
CA GLN A 45 78.89 14.23 15.64
C GLN A 45 78.13 12.90 15.70
N ALA A 46 78.23 12.17 16.81
CA ALA A 46 77.48 10.94 17.02
C ALA A 46 75.96 11.16 16.98
N VAL A 47 75.45 12.18 17.68
CA VAL A 47 74.04 12.57 17.66
C VAL A 47 73.57 12.93 16.26
N ASP A 48 74.36 13.71 15.51
CA ASP A 48 74.03 14.10 14.14
C ASP A 48 73.97 12.89 13.19
N LEU A 49 74.88 11.92 13.34
CA LEU A 49 74.87 10.68 12.57
C LEU A 49 73.62 9.82 12.86
N ILE A 50 73.25 9.68 14.13
CA ILE A 50 72.04 8.95 14.53
C ILE A 50 70.79 9.62 13.95
N ARG A 51 70.71 10.96 14.01
CA ARG A 51 69.60 11.73 13.41
C ARG A 51 69.51 11.50 11.90
N ARG A 52 70.63 11.56 11.18
CA ARG A 52 70.67 11.30 9.73
C ARG A 52 70.26 9.86 9.41
N TYR A 53 70.73 8.89 10.19
CA TYR A 53 70.36 7.49 10.01
C TYR A 53 68.84 7.27 10.19
N ASN A 54 68.25 7.84 11.24
CA ASN A 54 66.80 7.77 11.48
C ASN A 54 65.99 8.45 10.37
N LEU A 55 66.45 9.59 9.86
CA LEU A 55 65.82 10.26 8.71
C LEU A 55 65.85 9.37 7.46
N LEU A 56 67.00 8.75 7.15
CA LEU A 56 67.14 7.84 6.01
C LEU A 56 66.20 6.63 6.13
N GLN A 57 66.04 6.08 7.34
CA GLN A 57 65.08 5.00 7.60
C GLN A 57 63.62 5.44 7.35
N GLN A 58 63.23 6.63 7.81
CA GLN A 58 61.89 7.17 7.56
C GLN A 58 61.63 7.37 6.06
N VAL A 59 62.58 7.96 5.33
CA VAL A 59 62.46 8.18 3.88
C VAL A 59 62.39 6.85 3.12
N SER A 60 63.19 5.85 3.52
CA SER A 60 63.15 4.51 2.93
C SER A 60 61.78 3.85 3.10
N ASN A 61 61.22 3.89 4.31
CA ASN A 61 59.89 3.34 4.58
C ASN A 61 58.80 4.03 3.75
N VAL A 62 58.84 5.36 3.64
CA VAL A 62 57.92 6.12 2.76
C VAL A 62 58.07 5.67 1.31
N HIS A 63 59.31 5.50 0.83
CA HIS A 63 59.57 5.04 -0.54
C HIS A 63 59.01 3.63 -0.79
N ILE A 64 59.16 2.71 0.16
CA ILE A 64 58.59 1.35 0.06
C ILE A 64 57.06 1.41 0.00
N HIS A 65 56.41 2.22 0.84
CA HIS A 65 54.96 2.39 0.82
C HIS A 65 54.47 3.02 -0.49
N PHE A 66 55.19 4.02 -1.01
CA PHE A 66 54.85 4.66 -2.27
C PHE A 66 55.04 3.73 -3.46
N ALA A 67 56.15 2.99 -3.51
CA ALA A 67 56.39 1.98 -4.54
C ALA A 67 55.29 0.90 -4.51
N LYS A 68 55.01 0.32 -3.34
CA LYS A 68 53.97 -0.72 -3.18
C LYS A 68 52.59 -0.24 -3.63
N THR A 69 52.21 1.01 -3.31
CA THR A 69 50.92 1.58 -3.72
C THR A 69 50.88 1.95 -5.20
N ALA A 70 51.99 2.42 -5.78
CA ALA A 70 52.11 2.69 -7.21
C ALA A 70 52.00 1.40 -8.05
N TYR A 71 52.72 0.33 -7.66
CA TYR A 71 52.66 -0.96 -8.35
C TYR A 71 51.30 -1.65 -8.21
N SER A 72 50.63 -1.52 -7.05
CA SER A 72 49.29 -2.10 -6.84
C SER A 72 48.21 -1.44 -7.68
N LYS A 73 48.37 -0.18 -8.09
CA LYS A 73 47.43 0.52 -8.98
C LYS A 73 47.58 0.13 -10.46
N GLN A 74 48.72 -0.42 -10.88
CA GLN A 74 48.96 -0.81 -12.28
C GLN A 74 48.49 -2.24 -12.62
N GLN A 75 48.21 -3.09 -11.64
CA GLN A 75 47.87 -4.50 -11.88
C GLN A 75 46.38 -4.86 -11.72
N GLN A 76 45.51 -3.91 -11.33
CA GLN A 76 44.08 -4.18 -11.31
C GLN A 76 43.48 -3.95 -12.72
N PRO A 77 42.87 -4.97 -13.35
CA PRO A 77 42.09 -4.72 -14.56
C PRO A 77 41.02 -3.69 -14.22
N ALA A 78 40.93 -2.63 -15.04
CA ALA A 78 39.98 -1.54 -14.81
C ALA A 78 38.60 -2.12 -14.47
N PRO A 79 37.94 -1.65 -13.38
CA PRO A 79 36.64 -2.19 -13.00
C PRO A 79 35.70 -2.05 -14.19
N LYS A 80 35.16 -3.17 -14.66
CA LYS A 80 34.23 -3.21 -15.78
C LYS A 80 32.98 -2.43 -15.37
N VAL A 81 32.90 -1.18 -15.79
CA VAL A 81 31.76 -0.30 -15.51
C VAL A 81 30.58 -0.82 -16.32
N ILE A 82 29.77 -1.68 -15.70
CA ILE A 82 28.52 -2.14 -16.29
C ILE A 82 27.56 -0.95 -16.22
N LYS A 83 27.44 -0.20 -17.32
CA LYS A 83 26.42 0.84 -17.44
C LYS A 83 25.05 0.15 -17.32
N MET A 84 24.42 0.23 -16.15
CA MET A 84 23.05 -0.23 -15.99
C MET A 84 22.18 0.59 -16.94
N SER A 85 21.60 -0.09 -17.92
CA SER A 85 20.64 0.52 -18.84
C SER A 85 19.45 1.04 -18.04
N THR A 86 19.28 2.36 -18.02
CA THR A 86 18.14 3.02 -17.37
C THR A 86 16.79 2.51 -17.91
N ARG A 87 16.77 2.02 -19.16
CA ARG A 87 15.61 1.33 -19.76
C ARG A 87 15.31 -0.01 -19.08
N ALA A 88 16.33 -0.80 -18.78
CA ALA A 88 16.13 -2.09 -18.10
C ALA A 88 15.64 -1.90 -16.66
N PHE A 89 16.08 -0.84 -15.98
CA PHE A 89 15.58 -0.47 -14.66
C PHE A 89 14.13 0.03 -14.71
N ALA A 90 13.80 0.91 -15.66
CA ALA A 90 12.43 1.40 -15.88
C ALA A 90 11.45 0.25 -16.21
N MET A 91 11.85 -0.72 -17.03
CA MET A 91 11.02 -1.89 -17.34
C MET A 91 10.71 -2.76 -16.12
N ARG A 92 11.64 -2.89 -15.17
CA ARG A 92 11.39 -3.64 -13.92
C ARG A 92 10.37 -2.94 -13.03
N ILE A 93 10.45 -1.62 -12.95
CA ILE A 93 9.47 -0.80 -12.21
C ILE A 93 8.09 -0.94 -12.85
N ALA A 94 8.00 -0.81 -14.18
CA ALA A 94 6.73 -0.95 -14.90
C ALA A 94 6.09 -2.34 -14.70
N ALA A 95 6.88 -3.42 -14.74
CA ALA A 95 6.39 -4.78 -14.48
C ALA A 95 5.86 -4.94 -13.05
N GLY A 96 6.52 -4.34 -12.05
CA GLY A 96 6.04 -4.33 -10.67
C GLY A 96 4.68 -3.63 -10.51
N PHE A 97 4.52 -2.46 -11.13
CA PHE A 97 3.22 -1.77 -11.17
C PHE A 97 2.14 -2.59 -11.86
N LEU A 98 2.48 -3.26 -12.96
CA LEU A 98 1.54 -4.10 -13.70
C LEU A 98 1.05 -5.27 -12.83
N ILE A 99 1.94 -5.94 -12.08
CA ILE A 99 1.56 -7.01 -11.15
C ILE A 99 0.67 -6.48 -10.02
N ILE A 100 1.02 -5.34 -9.41
CA ILE A 100 0.22 -4.72 -8.34
C ILE A 100 -1.16 -4.32 -8.87
N LEU A 101 -1.20 -3.70 -10.04
CA LEU A 101 -2.45 -3.28 -10.68
C LEU A 101 -3.31 -4.49 -11.03
N THR A 102 -2.72 -5.57 -11.55
CA THR A 102 -3.43 -6.81 -11.89
C THR A 102 -3.94 -7.51 -10.63
N GLY A 103 -3.13 -7.58 -9.58
CA GLY A 103 -3.56 -8.14 -8.29
C GLY A 103 -4.70 -7.32 -7.67
N TYR A 104 -4.61 -5.99 -7.74
CA TYR A 104 -5.64 -5.08 -7.25
C TYR A 104 -6.94 -5.18 -8.07
N THR A 105 -6.85 -5.30 -9.40
CA THR A 105 -8.04 -5.45 -10.24
C THR A 105 -8.71 -6.81 -10.04
N LEU A 106 -7.94 -7.89 -9.86
CA LEU A 106 -8.47 -9.21 -9.51
C LEU A 106 -9.12 -9.22 -8.12
N PHE A 107 -8.49 -8.56 -7.13
CA PHE A 107 -9.04 -8.40 -5.80
C PHE A 107 -10.36 -7.60 -5.83
N GLN A 108 -10.40 -6.48 -6.55
CA GLN A 108 -11.62 -5.70 -6.73
C GLN A 108 -12.69 -6.41 -7.56
N TYR A 109 -12.31 -7.23 -8.54
CA TYR A 109 -13.24 -8.08 -9.29
C TYR A 109 -13.96 -9.06 -8.37
N SER A 110 -13.21 -9.73 -7.48
CA SER A 110 -13.80 -10.59 -6.46
C SER A 110 -14.64 -9.80 -5.44
N ASN A 111 -14.32 -8.52 -5.22
CA ASN A 111 -14.99 -7.69 -4.22
C ASN A 111 -16.09 -6.76 -4.74
N SER A 112 -16.32 -6.64 -6.04
CA SER A 112 -17.34 -5.75 -6.64
C SER A 112 -18.32 -6.51 -7.53
N SER A 113 -18.83 -7.65 -7.03
CA SER A 113 -19.83 -8.46 -7.74
C SER A 113 -21.23 -7.86 -7.61
N SER A 114 -22.10 -8.19 -8.57
CA SER A 114 -23.54 -7.88 -8.54
C SER A 114 -24.19 -8.25 -7.19
N SER A 115 -23.71 -9.33 -6.57
CA SER A 115 -24.16 -9.79 -5.24
C SER A 115 -23.93 -8.77 -4.14
N LYS A 116 -22.78 -8.08 -4.12
CA LYS A 116 -22.54 -7.04 -3.10
C LYS A 116 -23.36 -5.77 -3.33
N LEU A 117 -23.61 -5.43 -4.59
CA LEU A 117 -24.51 -4.32 -4.92
C LEU A 117 -25.93 -4.64 -4.47
N TYR A 118 -26.39 -5.88 -4.72
CA TYR A 118 -27.64 -6.37 -4.18
C TYR A 118 -27.66 -6.29 -2.64
N GLU A 119 -26.65 -6.81 -1.94
CA GLU A 119 -26.58 -6.75 -0.46
C GLU A 119 -26.61 -5.32 0.09
N THR A 120 -26.08 -4.34 -0.66
CA THR A 120 -26.02 -2.94 -0.21
C THR A 120 -27.35 -2.21 -0.44
N LEU A 121 -28.01 -2.48 -1.57
CA LEU A 121 -29.22 -1.76 -1.99
C LEU A 121 -30.50 -2.47 -1.51
N TYR A 122 -30.50 -3.80 -1.49
CA TYR A 122 -31.66 -4.58 -1.15
C TYR A 122 -32.02 -4.42 0.33
N ASN A 123 -33.27 -4.08 0.57
CA ASN A 123 -33.89 -4.16 1.87
C ASN A 123 -35.19 -4.95 1.68
N THR A 124 -35.49 -5.87 2.59
CA THR A 124 -36.77 -6.57 2.58
C THR A 124 -37.90 -5.54 2.68
N TYR A 125 -38.91 -5.67 1.82
CA TYR A 125 -40.04 -4.75 1.82
C TYR A 125 -40.78 -4.81 3.17
N ALA A 126 -40.98 -3.65 3.80
CA ALA A 126 -41.79 -3.54 5.00
C ALA A 126 -43.22 -3.17 4.61
N ALA A 127 -44.15 -4.11 4.76
CA ALA A 127 -45.56 -3.88 4.45
C ALA A 127 -46.20 -2.95 5.49
N THR A 128 -46.33 -1.66 5.16
CA THR A 128 -47.00 -0.67 6.02
C THR A 128 -48.53 -0.76 5.90
N GLU A 129 -49.25 -0.63 7.01
CA GLU A 129 -50.72 -0.76 7.05
C GLU A 129 -51.46 0.35 6.28
N THR A 130 -50.79 1.46 5.98
CA THR A 130 -51.37 2.64 5.32
C THR A 130 -51.62 2.48 3.82
N ARG A 131 -51.09 1.44 3.17
CA ARG A 131 -51.31 1.20 1.73
C ARG A 131 -52.44 0.23 1.42
N THR A 132 -53.07 -0.35 2.44
CA THR A 132 -54.41 -0.90 2.30
C THR A 132 -55.32 0.29 2.04
N ASN A 133 -55.84 0.44 0.81
CA ASN A 133 -56.84 1.47 0.51
C ASN A 133 -57.93 1.42 1.59
N LEU A 134 -58.34 2.58 2.09
CA LEU A 134 -59.46 2.70 3.03
C LEU A 134 -60.69 2.00 2.43
N GLY A 135 -60.99 0.79 2.89
CA GLY A 135 -62.10 -0.03 2.39
C GLY A 135 -61.70 -1.37 1.73
N GLU A 136 -60.42 -1.65 1.54
CA GLU A 136 -60.01 -2.97 1.05
C GLU A 136 -60.00 -4.03 2.17
N PRO A 137 -60.52 -5.24 1.89
CA PRO A 137 -60.58 -6.30 2.87
C PRO A 137 -59.17 -6.71 3.31
N LYS A 138 -59.07 -7.13 4.57
CA LYS A 138 -57.86 -7.71 5.15
C LYS A 138 -57.38 -8.85 4.24
N SER A 139 -56.12 -8.78 3.81
CA SER A 139 -55.56 -9.67 2.81
C SER A 139 -54.60 -10.66 3.46
N GLU A 140 -54.97 -11.95 3.42
CA GLU A 140 -54.21 -13.02 4.09
C GLU A 140 -52.77 -13.16 3.56
N ILE A 141 -52.56 -12.89 2.26
CA ILE A 141 -51.23 -12.91 1.64
C ILE A 141 -50.33 -11.81 2.22
N VAL A 142 -50.89 -10.64 2.54
CA VAL A 142 -50.15 -9.52 3.15
C VAL A 142 -49.78 -9.84 4.59
N ASP A 143 -50.71 -10.44 5.34
CA ASP A 143 -50.46 -10.87 6.72
C ASP A 143 -49.40 -11.98 6.81
N ALA A 144 -49.43 -12.94 5.89
CA ALA A 144 -48.40 -13.97 5.77
C ALA A 144 -47.03 -13.32 5.44
N TYR A 145 -47.01 -12.36 4.53
CA TYR A 145 -45.78 -11.65 4.16
C TYR A 145 -45.21 -10.84 5.33
N LYS A 146 -46.04 -10.12 6.10
CA LYS A 146 -45.63 -9.38 7.31
C LYS A 146 -44.97 -10.29 8.35
N LYS A 147 -45.36 -11.57 8.41
CA LYS A 147 -44.78 -12.59 9.31
C LYS A 147 -43.53 -13.25 8.73
N ALA A 148 -43.05 -12.79 7.57
CA ALA A 148 -41.98 -13.41 6.79
C ALA A 148 -42.24 -14.88 6.43
N ASP A 149 -43.51 -15.30 6.38
CA ASP A 149 -43.88 -16.66 5.97
C ASP A 149 -44.05 -16.74 4.46
N TYR A 150 -42.91 -16.66 3.76
CA TYR A 150 -42.88 -16.64 2.30
C TYR A 150 -43.46 -17.91 1.68
N LYS A 151 -43.40 -19.05 2.37
CA LYS A 151 -44.02 -20.29 1.88
C LYS A 151 -45.54 -20.17 1.85
N VAL A 152 -46.13 -19.61 2.91
CA VAL A 152 -47.58 -19.38 2.96
C VAL A 152 -47.99 -18.30 1.94
N VAL A 153 -47.19 -17.26 1.73
CA VAL A 153 -47.44 -16.25 0.68
C VAL A 153 -47.58 -16.90 -0.69
N LEU A 154 -46.64 -17.78 -1.05
CA LEU A 154 -46.66 -18.47 -2.34
C LEU A 154 -47.84 -19.45 -2.46
N LEU A 155 -48.16 -20.18 -1.38
CA LEU A 155 -49.32 -21.08 -1.36
C LEU A 155 -50.65 -20.32 -1.53
N LEU A 156 -50.78 -19.17 -0.88
CA LEU A 156 -51.97 -18.31 -1.02
C LEU A 156 -52.02 -17.70 -2.43
N PHE A 157 -50.87 -17.30 -2.99
CA PHE A 157 -50.79 -16.74 -4.33
C PHE A 157 -51.30 -17.72 -5.41
N ASP A 158 -50.96 -19.01 -5.29
CA ASP A 158 -51.40 -20.07 -6.23
C ASP A 158 -52.93 -20.26 -6.26
N GLN A 159 -53.66 -19.74 -5.27
CA GLN A 159 -55.13 -19.80 -5.22
C GLN A 159 -55.81 -18.69 -6.03
N PHE A 160 -55.08 -17.65 -6.45
CA PHE A 160 -55.65 -16.55 -7.22
C PHE A 160 -55.76 -16.90 -8.70
N VAL A 161 -56.99 -16.89 -9.22
CA VAL A 161 -57.25 -17.05 -10.67
C VAL A 161 -56.80 -15.81 -11.46
N ASN A 162 -57.03 -14.61 -10.90
CA ASN A 162 -56.66 -13.32 -11.48
C ASN A 162 -56.05 -12.43 -10.40
N PRO A 163 -54.78 -12.65 -10.00
CA PRO A 163 -54.14 -11.85 -8.96
C PRO A 163 -54.03 -10.38 -9.38
N GLY A 164 -54.28 -9.46 -8.45
CA GLY A 164 -54.05 -8.02 -8.65
C GLY A 164 -52.58 -7.66 -8.47
N ASN A 165 -52.23 -6.38 -8.70
CA ASN A 165 -50.84 -5.91 -8.55
C ASN A 165 -50.31 -6.09 -7.12
N ARG A 166 -51.19 -6.03 -6.11
CA ARG A 166 -50.84 -6.31 -4.71
C ARG A 166 -50.35 -7.74 -4.55
N GLU A 167 -51.16 -8.72 -4.96
CA GLU A 167 -50.85 -10.13 -4.84
C GLU A 167 -49.58 -10.48 -5.62
N LEU A 168 -49.47 -9.94 -6.85
CA LEU A 168 -48.26 -10.06 -7.68
C LEU A 168 -47.02 -9.51 -6.98
N PHE A 169 -47.14 -8.36 -6.32
CA PHE A 169 -46.00 -7.70 -5.67
C PHE A 169 -45.51 -8.50 -4.46
N PHE A 170 -46.42 -8.97 -3.60
CA PHE A 170 -46.07 -9.78 -2.44
C PHE A 170 -45.54 -11.16 -2.85
N ALA A 171 -46.10 -11.79 -3.86
CA ALA A 171 -45.57 -13.04 -4.42
C ALA A 171 -44.19 -12.84 -5.06
N GLY A 172 -43.98 -11.74 -5.78
CA GLY A 172 -42.68 -11.39 -6.36
C GLY A 172 -41.59 -11.24 -5.30
N ASN A 173 -41.88 -10.54 -4.20
CA ASN A 173 -40.96 -10.44 -3.07
C ASN A 173 -40.74 -11.80 -2.37
N ALA A 174 -41.80 -12.59 -2.16
CA ALA A 174 -41.66 -13.92 -1.58
C ALA A 174 -40.81 -14.87 -2.43
N HIS A 175 -40.95 -14.83 -3.76
CA HIS A 175 -40.08 -15.56 -4.68
C HIS A 175 -38.63 -15.06 -4.60
N LEU A 176 -38.42 -13.74 -4.50
CA LEU A 176 -37.08 -13.17 -4.36
C LEU A 176 -36.40 -13.65 -3.06
N GLU A 177 -37.14 -13.71 -1.96
CA GLU A 177 -36.67 -14.20 -0.66
C GLU A 177 -36.45 -15.72 -0.65
N ALA A 178 -37.31 -16.47 -1.34
CA ALA A 178 -37.16 -17.93 -1.53
C ALA A 178 -36.02 -18.30 -2.52
N GLY A 179 -35.41 -17.32 -3.19
CA GLY A 179 -34.33 -17.52 -4.15
C GLY A 179 -34.78 -17.84 -5.58
N ASP A 180 -36.09 -17.84 -5.86
CA ASP A 180 -36.65 -18.03 -7.19
C ASP A 180 -36.67 -16.70 -7.97
N VAL A 181 -35.47 -16.22 -8.30
CA VAL A 181 -35.27 -14.87 -8.83
C VAL A 181 -35.94 -14.63 -10.17
N ASN A 182 -36.04 -15.66 -11.02
CA ASN A 182 -36.66 -15.54 -12.34
C ASN A 182 -38.17 -15.28 -12.23
N LYS A 183 -38.87 -16.01 -11.35
CA LYS A 183 -40.30 -15.75 -11.11
C LYS A 183 -40.54 -14.37 -10.50
N ALA A 184 -39.66 -13.92 -9.60
CA ALA A 184 -39.73 -12.56 -9.07
C ALA A 184 -39.65 -11.50 -10.20
N ILE A 185 -38.70 -11.67 -11.13
CA ILE A 185 -38.57 -10.79 -12.32
C ILE A 185 -39.87 -10.79 -13.13
N GLU A 186 -40.41 -11.96 -13.46
CA GLU A 186 -41.65 -12.11 -14.24
C GLU A 186 -42.84 -11.38 -13.59
N LEU A 187 -43.01 -11.55 -12.28
CA LEU A 187 -44.11 -10.94 -11.52
C LEU A 187 -43.99 -9.41 -11.46
N PHE A 188 -42.79 -8.87 -11.22
CA PHE A 188 -42.61 -7.41 -11.23
C PHE A 188 -42.78 -6.81 -12.62
N GLN A 189 -42.30 -7.49 -13.67
CA GLN A 189 -42.54 -7.05 -15.05
C GLN A 189 -44.03 -7.03 -15.40
N LEU A 190 -44.80 -8.01 -14.91
CA LEU A 190 -46.23 -8.07 -15.13
C LEU A 190 -46.97 -6.88 -14.49
N ILE A 191 -46.56 -6.44 -13.29
CA ILE A 191 -47.11 -5.24 -12.65
C ILE A 191 -46.87 -4.00 -13.54
N LEU A 192 -45.62 -3.77 -13.96
CA LEU A 192 -45.26 -2.63 -14.79
C LEU A 192 -45.97 -2.64 -16.15
N GLN A 193 -46.13 -3.84 -16.74
CA GLN A 193 -46.87 -3.99 -17.98
C GLN A 193 -48.36 -3.65 -17.81
N ARG A 194 -48.99 -4.10 -16.72
CA ARG A 194 -50.41 -3.81 -16.42
C ARG A 194 -50.63 -2.33 -16.16
N ASN A 195 -49.73 -1.69 -15.40
CA ASN A 195 -49.78 -0.26 -15.14
C ASN A 195 -49.69 0.55 -16.43
N LYS A 196 -48.77 0.17 -17.32
CA LYS A 196 -48.65 0.79 -18.65
C LYS A 196 -49.91 0.65 -19.50
N LEU A 197 -50.62 -0.47 -19.41
CA LEU A 197 -51.84 -0.73 -20.20
C LEU A 197 -53.09 -0.06 -19.62
N SER A 198 -53.22 -0.02 -18.29
CA SER A 198 -54.39 0.52 -17.59
C SER A 198 -54.29 2.02 -17.31
N GLY A 199 -53.08 2.58 -17.27
CA GLY A 199 -52.82 3.93 -16.78
C GLY A 199 -52.80 4.04 -15.24
N GLU A 200 -52.98 2.93 -14.52
CA GLU A 200 -52.84 2.87 -13.07
C GLU A 200 -51.36 2.85 -12.68
N LEU A 201 -50.98 3.55 -11.60
CA LEU A 201 -49.60 3.57 -11.09
C LEU A 201 -49.45 2.76 -9.79
N LEU A 202 -50.40 1.85 -9.52
CA LEU A 202 -50.42 1.10 -8.27
C LEU A 202 -49.23 0.12 -8.23
N TYR A 203 -48.40 0.22 -7.18
CA TYR A 203 -47.13 -0.51 -7.03
C TYR A 203 -46.09 -0.21 -8.11
N GLN A 204 -46.20 0.89 -8.86
CA GLN A 204 -45.23 1.25 -9.91
C GLN A 204 -43.81 1.36 -9.33
N ASP A 205 -43.62 2.30 -8.40
CA ASP A 205 -42.30 2.58 -7.82
C ASP A 205 -41.66 1.35 -7.16
N GLU A 206 -42.49 0.59 -6.45
CA GLU A 206 -42.04 -0.64 -5.80
C GLU A 206 -41.63 -1.69 -6.83
N ALA A 207 -42.45 -1.93 -7.85
CA ALA A 207 -42.14 -2.93 -8.86
C ALA A 207 -40.88 -2.55 -9.65
N GLU A 208 -40.65 -1.28 -9.98
CA GLU A 208 -39.42 -0.83 -10.65
C GLU A 208 -38.18 -1.07 -9.79
N TYR A 209 -38.24 -0.68 -8.52
CA TYR A 209 -37.12 -0.85 -7.60
C TYR A 209 -36.80 -2.34 -7.34
N TYR A 210 -37.81 -3.13 -6.98
CA TYR A 210 -37.60 -4.55 -6.67
C TYR A 210 -37.30 -5.39 -7.92
N LEU A 211 -37.74 -4.98 -9.12
CA LEU A 211 -37.27 -5.55 -10.38
C LEU A 211 -35.77 -5.30 -10.59
N ALA A 212 -35.30 -4.07 -10.32
CA ALA A 212 -33.87 -3.78 -10.38
C ALA A 212 -33.07 -4.64 -9.39
N MET A 213 -33.58 -4.82 -8.16
CA MET A 213 -32.98 -5.71 -7.16
C MET A 213 -32.96 -7.18 -7.61
N ALA A 214 -34.05 -7.67 -8.20
CA ALA A 214 -34.12 -9.02 -8.75
C ALA A 214 -33.10 -9.21 -9.89
N TYR A 215 -32.94 -8.22 -10.77
CA TYR A 215 -31.89 -8.25 -11.80
C TYR A 215 -30.47 -8.25 -11.22
N LEU A 216 -30.20 -7.46 -10.17
CA LEU A 216 -28.91 -7.50 -9.47
C LEU A 216 -28.66 -8.88 -8.84
N LYS A 217 -29.67 -9.49 -8.21
CA LYS A 217 -29.57 -10.84 -7.65
C LYS A 217 -29.32 -11.89 -8.74
N ASN A 218 -29.92 -11.71 -9.92
CA ASN A 218 -29.72 -12.56 -11.10
C ASN A 218 -28.43 -12.25 -11.89
N LYS A 219 -27.55 -11.39 -11.37
CA LYS A 219 -26.31 -10.93 -12.04
C LYS A 219 -26.54 -10.23 -13.39
N ALA A 220 -27.77 -9.79 -13.66
CA ALA A 220 -28.18 -9.09 -14.88
C ALA A 220 -28.01 -7.56 -14.72
N VAL A 221 -26.79 -7.10 -14.43
CA VAL A 221 -26.48 -5.69 -14.13
C VAL A 221 -26.92 -4.74 -15.25
N GLN A 222 -26.77 -5.16 -16.51
CA GLN A 222 -27.18 -4.38 -17.68
C GLN A 222 -28.69 -4.08 -17.73
N LYS A 223 -29.52 -4.96 -17.14
CA LYS A 223 -30.97 -4.75 -17.03
C LYS A 223 -31.36 -3.93 -15.80
N ALA A 224 -30.61 -4.07 -14.71
CA ALA A 224 -30.83 -3.30 -13.47
C ALA A 224 -30.46 -1.82 -13.62
N LEU A 225 -29.36 -1.54 -14.32
CA LEU A 225 -28.82 -0.18 -14.47
C LEU A 225 -29.84 0.85 -15.00
N PRO A 226 -30.51 0.64 -16.14
CA PRO A 226 -31.43 1.64 -16.68
C PRO A 226 -32.63 1.89 -15.75
N LEU A 227 -33.07 0.89 -14.98
CA LEU A 227 -34.13 1.07 -13.99
C LEU A 227 -33.66 1.96 -12.83
N LEU A 228 -32.47 1.70 -12.28
CA LEU A 228 -31.93 2.51 -11.18
C LEU A 228 -31.56 3.93 -11.62
N GLU A 229 -31.15 4.13 -12.88
CA GLU A 229 -30.96 5.46 -13.45
C GLU A 229 -32.28 6.24 -13.56
N ALA A 230 -33.36 5.59 -13.99
CA ALA A 230 -34.67 6.22 -14.05
C ALA A 230 -35.15 6.63 -12.65
N ILE A 231 -34.98 5.74 -11.66
CA ILE A 231 -35.33 5.98 -10.25
C ILE A 231 -34.52 7.14 -9.65
N GLU A 232 -33.21 7.22 -9.93
CA GLU A 232 -32.38 8.35 -9.48
C GLU A 232 -32.72 9.65 -10.21
N ALA A 233 -33.18 9.58 -11.47
CA ALA A 233 -33.56 10.78 -12.22
C ALA A 233 -34.92 11.37 -11.82
N GLU A 234 -35.78 10.61 -11.12
CA GLU A 234 -37.14 11.01 -10.75
C GLU A 234 -37.27 11.31 -9.24
N PRO A 235 -37.26 12.58 -8.82
CA PRO A 235 -37.34 12.94 -7.39
C PRO A 235 -38.65 12.54 -6.70
N ALA A 236 -39.72 12.33 -7.48
CA ALA A 236 -41.02 11.89 -7.00
C ALA A 236 -41.06 10.38 -6.68
N HIS A 237 -40.11 9.61 -7.23
CA HIS A 237 -40.07 8.17 -7.06
C HIS A 237 -39.72 7.81 -5.61
N THR A 238 -40.50 6.93 -5.00
CA THR A 238 -40.38 6.53 -3.57
C THR A 238 -38.96 6.07 -3.20
N TYR A 239 -38.27 5.43 -4.15
CA TYR A 239 -36.93 4.87 -3.98
C TYR A 239 -35.79 5.74 -4.54
N HIS A 240 -36.05 6.99 -4.92
CA HIS A 240 -35.02 7.91 -5.47
C HIS A 240 -33.76 7.97 -4.58
N ASN A 241 -33.95 8.13 -3.28
CA ASN A 241 -32.84 8.23 -2.31
C ASN A 241 -32.15 6.90 -1.97
N LYS A 242 -32.57 5.78 -2.58
CA LYS A 242 -31.95 4.47 -2.33
C LYS A 242 -30.75 4.18 -3.23
N THR A 243 -30.54 5.00 -4.26
CA THR A 243 -29.41 4.86 -5.17
C THR A 243 -28.72 6.20 -5.33
N ASP A 244 -27.39 6.22 -5.32
CA ASP A 244 -26.60 7.43 -5.58
C ASP A 244 -25.81 7.34 -6.89
N LYS A 245 -25.34 8.50 -7.35
CA LYS A 245 -24.57 8.61 -8.61
C LYS A 245 -23.28 7.81 -8.59
N PHE A 246 -22.67 7.62 -7.42
CA PHE A 246 -21.44 6.85 -7.30
C PHE A 246 -21.69 5.34 -7.48
N THR A 247 -22.81 4.85 -6.95
CA THR A 247 -23.30 3.49 -7.10
C THR A 247 -23.63 3.21 -8.55
N LEU A 248 -24.37 4.11 -9.22
CA LEU A 248 -24.65 4.01 -10.66
C LEU A 248 -23.37 4.02 -11.50
N PHE A 249 -22.40 4.87 -11.16
CA PHE A 249 -21.09 4.87 -11.83
C PHE A 249 -20.36 3.53 -11.68
N LYS A 250 -20.35 2.95 -10.47
CA LYS A 250 -19.77 1.63 -10.22
C LYS A 250 -20.49 0.54 -11.04
N MET A 251 -21.82 0.60 -11.13
CA MET A 251 -22.62 -0.32 -11.94
C MET A 251 -22.31 -0.22 -13.44
N LYS A 252 -22.15 1.00 -13.99
CA LYS A 252 -21.73 1.20 -15.40
C LYS A 252 -20.42 0.50 -15.70
N TRP A 253 -19.43 0.65 -14.82
CA TRP A 253 -18.15 0.00 -14.99
C TRP A 253 -18.23 -1.52 -14.94
N LEU A 254 -19.17 -2.07 -14.16
CA LEU A 254 -19.43 -3.50 -14.08
C LEU A 254 -20.24 -4.04 -15.27
N GLY A 255 -21.16 -3.25 -15.83
CA GLY A 255 -22.01 -3.66 -16.96
C GLY A 255 -21.34 -3.59 -18.33
N HIS A 256 -20.24 -2.84 -18.46
CA HIS A 256 -19.45 -2.71 -19.69
C HIS A 256 -18.38 -3.80 -19.88
N LYS A 257 -18.21 -4.71 -18.92
CA LYS A 257 -17.25 -5.82 -18.98
C LYS A 257 -17.96 -7.14 -19.21
#